data_AF-A0A526YG44-F1
#
_entry.id   AF-A0A526YG44-F1
#
_cell.length_a   1.000
_cell.length_b   1.000
_cell.length_c   1.000
_cell.angle_alpha   90.00
_cell.angle_beta   90.00
_cell.angle_gamma   90.00
#
_symmetry.space_group_name_H-M   'P 1'
#
loop_
_entity.id
_entity.type
_entity.pdbx_description
1 polymer ?
#
loop_
_entity_poly.entity_id
_entity_poly.type
_entity_poly.pdbx_seq_one_letter_code
_entity_poly.pdbx_strand_id
1 'polypeptide(L)'
;MNRISAGSPSRRRFLGQGAGLAAAGVLARPALGQTGQRIAPVDATFLFIADVHACRMASGLSPNCQQEGKTDAALLRSIAALNAIGEKHWPAEINGIATGLRSAGSRIDTPLGLVVGGDMTDDGGGQVIQPSEGTQLLQFSQRFQQGVGPDRVHVPVYVGLGNHDLDQNGPPNHVD
;
A
#
# COMPACT_ATOMS: atom_id res chain seq x y z
N MET A 1 34.41 8.36 -92.27
CA MET A 1 34.51 6.96 -91.78
C MET A 1 33.85 6.88 -90.41
N ASN A 2 33.00 5.86 -90.24
CA ASN A 2 32.33 5.34 -89.04
C ASN A 2 31.34 6.22 -88.26
N ARG A 3 30.05 6.03 -88.58
CA ARG A 3 28.90 6.34 -87.71
C ARG A 3 28.87 5.34 -86.54
N ILE A 4 28.76 5.83 -85.31
CA ILE A 4 28.48 5.01 -84.13
C ILE A 4 26.98 5.18 -83.81
N SER A 5 26.21 4.11 -83.98
CA SER A 5 24.81 4.03 -83.55
C SER A 5 24.73 4.00 -82.02
N ALA A 6 24.08 4.99 -81.41
CA ALA A 6 23.65 4.92 -80.02
C ALA A 6 22.36 4.09 -79.96
N GLY A 7 22.45 2.85 -79.48
CA GLY A 7 21.28 2.02 -79.20
C GLY A 7 20.42 2.64 -78.09
N SER A 8 19.10 2.66 -78.28
CA SER A 8 18.16 3.12 -77.25
C SER A 8 18.27 2.26 -75.98
N PRO A 9 18.26 2.88 -74.78
CA PRO A 9 18.25 2.13 -73.53
C PRO A 9 16.93 1.37 -73.40
N SER A 10 17.03 0.05 -73.25
CA SER A 10 15.89 -0.84 -73.03
C SER A 10 15.20 -0.54 -71.69
N ARG A 11 13.88 -0.29 -71.74
CA ARG A 11 12.97 -0.08 -70.59
C ARG A 11 13.08 -1.16 -69.49
N ARG A 12 13.65 -2.33 -69.78
CA ARG A 12 13.80 -3.42 -68.79
C ARG A 12 14.89 -3.21 -67.75
N ARG A 13 15.89 -2.35 -67.98
CA ARG A 13 16.97 -2.11 -66.98
C ARG A 13 16.62 -1.05 -65.94
N PHE A 14 15.60 -0.22 -66.17
CA PHE A 14 15.22 0.84 -65.23
C PHE A 14 14.28 0.35 -64.11
N LEU A 15 13.59 -0.78 -64.30
CA LEU A 15 12.68 -1.36 -63.30
C LEU A 15 13.37 -2.27 -62.28
N GLY A 16 14.63 -2.66 -62.51
CA GLY A 16 15.38 -3.53 -61.60
C GLY A 16 16.00 -2.82 -60.39
N GLN A 17 16.19 -1.49 -60.45
CA GLN A 17 16.82 -0.73 -59.36
C GLN A 17 15.81 0.00 -58.44
N GLY A 18 14.51 0.00 -58.78
CA GLY A 18 13.47 0.61 -57.95
C GLY A 18 12.96 -0.29 -56.80
N ALA A 19 13.18 -1.60 -56.88
CA ALA A 19 12.65 -2.56 -55.90
C ALA A 19 13.47 -2.63 -54.59
N GLY A 20 14.72 -2.16 -54.59
CA GLY A 20 15.63 -2.28 -53.44
C GLY A 20 15.46 -1.20 -52.36
N LEU A 21 14.85 -0.05 -52.68
CA LEU A 21 14.71 1.08 -51.75
C LEU A 21 13.33 1.19 -51.09
N ALA A 22 12.33 0.47 -51.60
CA ALA A 22 10.99 0.45 -51.01
C ALA A 22 10.87 -0.47 -49.78
N ALA A 23 11.78 -1.44 -49.61
CA ALA A 23 11.75 -2.37 -48.48
C ALA A 23 12.38 -1.80 -47.18
N ALA A 24 13.22 -0.76 -47.27
CA ALA A 24 13.87 -0.15 -46.10
C ALA A 24 12.99 0.92 -45.41
N GLY A 25 11.98 1.46 -46.09
CA GLY A 25 11.11 2.52 -45.54
C GLY A 25 9.90 2.01 -44.74
N VAL A 26 9.57 0.71 -44.81
CA VAL A 26 8.38 0.14 -44.15
C VAL A 26 8.66 -0.29 -42.70
N LEU A 27 9.93 -0.38 -42.29
CA LEU A 27 10.32 -0.78 -40.93
C LEU A 27 10.73 0.37 -40.01
N ALA A 28 10.89 1.59 -40.55
CA ALA A 28 11.15 2.78 -39.73
C ALA A 28 9.84 3.55 -39.49
N ARG A 29 8.87 2.91 -38.82
CA ARG A 29 7.85 3.68 -38.12
C ARG A 29 8.56 4.39 -36.97
N PRO A 30 8.59 5.73 -36.92
CA PRO A 30 8.96 6.36 -35.67
C PRO A 30 7.87 5.95 -34.67
N ALA A 31 8.24 5.24 -33.61
CA ALA A 31 7.40 5.09 -32.43
C ALA A 31 7.30 6.45 -31.69
N LEU A 32 6.97 7.51 -32.40
CA LEU A 32 6.64 8.83 -31.88
C LEU A 32 5.14 8.83 -31.62
N GLY A 33 4.73 8.04 -30.64
CA GLY A 33 3.32 7.80 -30.33
C GLY A 33 3.10 7.07 -29.02
N GLN A 34 4.08 7.01 -28.12
CA GLN A 34 3.74 7.05 -26.71
C GLN A 34 3.59 8.53 -26.38
N THR A 35 2.40 9.08 -26.64
CA THR A 35 1.88 10.07 -25.72
C THR A 35 2.02 9.41 -24.36
N GLY A 36 3.00 9.84 -23.55
CA GLY A 36 3.09 9.38 -22.18
C GLY A 36 1.68 9.53 -21.63
N GLN A 37 1.01 8.41 -21.34
CA GLN A 37 -0.25 8.45 -20.63
C GLN A 37 0.06 9.32 -19.43
N ARG A 38 -0.48 10.54 -19.41
CA ARG A 38 -0.46 11.35 -18.20
C ARG A 38 -1.12 10.43 -17.21
N ILE A 39 -0.32 9.84 -16.31
CA ILE A 39 -0.86 9.11 -15.17
C ILE A 39 -1.75 10.16 -14.53
N ALA A 40 -3.06 9.95 -14.65
CA ALA A 40 -4.00 10.82 -13.97
C ALA A 40 -3.57 10.82 -12.51
N PRO A 41 -3.46 11.99 -11.86
CA PRO A 41 -3.16 12.04 -10.43
C PRO A 41 -4.06 11.03 -9.73
N VAL A 42 -3.46 10.01 -9.12
CA VAL A 42 -4.19 9.04 -8.32
C VAL A 42 -4.30 9.67 -6.95
N ASP A 43 -5.49 10.16 -6.62
CA ASP A 43 -5.82 10.48 -5.24
C ASP A 43 -6.10 9.14 -4.53
N ALA A 44 -5.23 8.80 -3.57
CA ALA A 44 -5.31 7.56 -2.82
C ALA A 44 -5.34 7.89 -1.32
N THR A 45 -6.32 7.32 -0.61
CA THR A 45 -6.42 7.45 0.84
C THR A 45 -5.97 6.15 1.49
N PHE A 46 -5.03 6.24 2.41
CA PHE A 46 -4.63 5.16 3.30
C PHE A 46 -4.77 5.64 4.74
N LEU A 47 -5.12 4.72 5.64
CA LEU A 47 -5.05 4.97 7.07
C LEU A 47 -3.69 4.51 7.59
N PHE A 48 -3.15 5.25 8.54
CA PHE A 48 -1.95 4.86 9.27
C PHE A 48 -2.26 4.84 10.77
N ILE A 49 -1.92 3.74 11.43
CA ILE A 49 -1.96 3.59 12.89
C ILE A 49 -0.63 3.02 13.38
N ALA A 50 -0.31 3.23 14.64
CA ALA A 50 0.82 2.62 15.33
C ALA A 50 0.49 2.57 16.83
N ASP A 51 1.34 1.91 17.62
CA ASP A 51 1.30 1.96 19.08
C ASP A 51 -0.07 1.52 19.64
N VAL A 52 -0.64 0.46 19.05
CA VAL A 52 -1.91 -0.11 19.52
C VAL A 52 -1.74 -0.75 20.90
N HIS A 53 -0.59 -1.36 21.17
CA HIS A 53 -0.24 -2.04 22.42
C HIS A 53 -1.39 -2.91 22.96
N ALA A 54 -1.96 -3.77 22.10
CA ALA A 54 -3.06 -4.61 22.50
C ALA A 54 -2.58 -5.71 23.45
N CYS A 55 -3.06 -5.69 24.70
CA CYS A 55 -2.86 -6.79 25.64
C CYS A 55 -3.51 -8.10 25.15
N ARG A 56 -2.99 -9.23 25.62
CA ARG A 56 -3.62 -10.55 25.47
C ARG A 56 -4.96 -10.60 26.22
N MET A 57 -5.99 -11.17 25.59
CA MET A 57 -7.36 -11.22 26.14
C MET A 57 -7.92 -12.65 26.29
N ALA A 58 -7.31 -13.64 25.65
CA ALA A 58 -7.85 -15.01 25.53
C ALA A 58 -8.10 -15.73 26.88
N SER A 59 -7.35 -15.39 27.93
CA SER A 59 -7.44 -16.02 29.26
C SER A 59 -7.67 -14.99 30.37
N GLY A 60 -8.28 -13.85 30.04
CA GLY A 60 -8.31 -12.66 30.88
C GLY A 60 -7.21 -11.67 30.52
N LEU A 61 -7.30 -10.46 31.09
CA LEU A 61 -6.33 -9.39 30.86
C LEU A 61 -5.09 -9.58 31.75
N SER A 62 -3.91 -9.30 31.19
CA SER A 62 -2.67 -9.18 31.97
C SER A 62 -2.80 -8.08 33.05
N PRO A 63 -1.96 -8.10 34.11
CA PRO A 63 -1.94 -7.04 35.11
C PRO A 63 -1.86 -5.65 34.50
N ASN A 64 -2.49 -4.67 35.13
CA ASN A 64 -2.54 -3.25 34.72
C ASN A 64 -3.24 -2.93 33.39
N CYS A 65 -3.40 -3.87 32.45
CA CYS A 65 -4.05 -3.63 31.15
C CYS A 65 -5.45 -3.00 31.29
N GLN A 66 -6.23 -3.40 32.30
CA GLN A 66 -7.54 -2.80 32.57
C GLN A 66 -7.43 -1.32 32.98
N GLN A 67 -6.45 -0.98 33.82
CA GLN A 67 -6.23 0.38 34.31
C GLN A 67 -5.67 1.29 33.20
N GLU A 68 -4.86 0.71 32.33
CA GLU A 68 -4.33 1.36 31.12
C GLU A 68 -5.36 1.47 29.99
N GLY A 69 -6.56 0.88 30.17
CA GLY A 69 -7.63 0.91 29.18
C GLY A 69 -7.44 -0.05 28.00
N LYS A 70 -6.41 -0.90 28.01
CA LYS A 70 -6.07 -1.92 27.01
C LYS A 70 -7.01 -3.13 27.10
N THR A 71 -8.28 -2.87 26.79
CA THR A 71 -9.40 -3.81 26.92
C THR A 71 -9.93 -4.24 25.55
N ASP A 72 -10.64 -5.38 25.50
CA ASP A 72 -11.32 -5.82 24.27
C ASP A 72 -12.30 -4.77 23.76
N ALA A 73 -13.05 -4.14 24.67
CA ALA A 73 -13.97 -3.07 24.32
C ALA A 73 -13.25 -1.85 23.72
N ALA A 74 -12.05 -1.50 24.19
CA ALA A 74 -11.26 -0.42 23.59
C ALA A 74 -10.77 -0.78 22.18
N LEU A 75 -10.32 -2.02 21.99
CA LEU A 75 -9.89 -2.53 20.69
C LEU A 75 -11.03 -2.50 19.67
N LEU A 76 -12.22 -2.97 20.07
CA LEU A 76 -13.43 -2.92 19.24
C LEU A 76 -13.86 -1.48 18.91
N ARG A 77 -13.74 -0.54 19.86
CA ARG A 77 -13.99 0.88 19.58
C ARG A 77 -13.00 1.44 18.56
N SER A 78 -11.74 1.05 18.63
CA SER A 78 -10.72 1.44 17.65
C SER A 78 -11.08 0.93 16.25
N ILE A 79 -11.43 -0.36 16.11
CA ILE A 79 -11.87 -0.95 14.84
C ILE A 79 -13.10 -0.22 14.27
N ALA A 80 -14.09 0.05 15.12
CA ALA A 80 -15.28 0.79 14.70
C ALA A 80 -14.94 2.20 14.19
N ALA A 81 -14.00 2.90 14.85
CA ALA A 81 -13.55 4.21 14.42
C ALA A 81 -12.82 4.16 13.06
N LEU A 82 -11.96 3.16 12.86
CA LEU A 82 -11.25 2.95 11.60
C LEU A 82 -12.20 2.69 10.43
N ASN A 83 -13.22 1.85 10.66
CA ASN A 83 -14.21 1.55 9.63
C ASN A 83 -15.10 2.75 9.29
N ALA A 84 -15.35 3.65 10.25
CA ALA A 84 -16.21 4.82 10.05
C ALA A 84 -15.48 6.08 9.55
N ILE A 85 -14.14 6.04 9.38
CA ILE A 85 -13.36 7.25 9.08
C ILE A 85 -13.71 7.86 7.71
N GLY A 86 -14.05 7.03 6.72
CA GLY A 86 -14.49 7.48 5.40
C GLY A 86 -15.86 8.18 5.40
N GLU A 87 -16.55 8.24 6.54
CA GLU A 87 -17.77 9.03 6.73
C GLU A 87 -17.50 10.41 7.33
N LYS A 88 -16.23 10.68 7.69
CA LYS A 88 -15.80 11.96 8.27
C LYS A 88 -15.30 12.91 7.18
N HIS A 89 -15.03 14.14 7.58
CA HIS A 89 -14.45 15.17 6.74
C HIS A 89 -13.03 15.47 7.21
N TRP A 90 -12.16 15.83 6.26
CA TRP A 90 -10.87 16.41 6.60
C TRP A 90 -11.08 17.71 7.37
N PRO A 91 -10.34 17.94 8.47
CA PRO A 91 -10.51 19.15 9.27
C PRO A 91 -10.20 20.38 8.41
N ALA A 92 -11.18 21.27 8.26
CA ALA A 92 -10.96 22.56 7.64
C ALA A 92 -10.09 23.46 8.54
N GLU A 93 -10.28 23.33 9.86
CA GLU A 93 -9.57 24.08 10.88
C GLU A 93 -9.22 23.18 12.07
N ILE A 94 -8.15 23.51 12.77
CA ILE A 94 -7.78 22.97 14.09
C ILE A 94 -7.57 24.16 15.02
N ASN A 95 -8.31 24.20 16.14
CA ASN A 95 -8.27 25.32 17.09
C ASN A 95 -8.51 26.69 16.44
N GLY A 96 -9.40 26.77 15.44
CA GLY A 96 -9.72 27.99 14.69
C GLY A 96 -8.65 28.42 13.66
N ILE A 97 -7.64 27.60 13.42
CA ILE A 97 -6.59 27.85 12.41
C ILE A 97 -6.81 26.90 11.23
N ALA A 98 -6.87 27.46 10.01
CA ALA A 98 -7.03 26.67 8.79
C ALA A 98 -5.90 25.64 8.63
N THR A 99 -6.24 24.41 8.25
CA THR A 99 -5.26 23.31 8.18
C THR A 99 -4.37 23.37 6.94
N GLY A 100 -4.79 24.06 5.89
CA GLY A 100 -4.07 24.11 4.61
C GLY A 100 -4.03 22.78 3.84
N LEU A 101 -4.73 21.74 4.32
CA LEU A 101 -4.83 20.46 3.63
C LEU A 101 -5.52 20.65 2.28
N ARG A 102 -5.00 19.98 1.25
CA ARG A 102 -5.59 20.00 -0.11
C ARG A 102 -7.09 19.69 -0.11
N SER A 103 -7.51 18.75 0.73
CA SER A 103 -8.89 18.26 0.83
C SER A 103 -9.63 18.80 2.06
N ALA A 104 -9.13 19.88 2.69
CA ALA A 104 -9.75 20.51 3.86
C ALA A 104 -11.27 20.74 3.67
N GLY A 105 -12.07 20.33 4.65
CA GLY A 105 -13.54 20.44 4.62
C GLY A 105 -14.24 19.45 3.69
N SER A 106 -13.51 18.71 2.86
CA SER A 106 -14.07 17.66 2.01
C SER A 106 -14.19 16.35 2.79
N ARG A 107 -15.08 15.47 2.33
CA ARG A 107 -15.21 14.11 2.88
C ARG A 107 -13.89 13.34 2.70
N ILE A 108 -13.55 12.50 3.68
CA ILE A 108 -12.43 11.56 3.56
C ILE A 108 -12.85 10.44 2.61
N ASP A 109 -12.08 10.21 1.55
CA ASP A 109 -12.36 9.13 0.60
C ASP A 109 -12.26 7.76 1.26
N THR A 110 -12.90 6.75 0.67
CA THR A 110 -12.80 5.37 1.13
C THR A 110 -11.33 4.93 1.14
N PRO A 111 -10.80 4.49 2.31
CA PRO A 111 -9.42 4.05 2.37
C PRO A 111 -9.18 2.80 1.52
N LEU A 112 -8.04 2.77 0.82
CA LEU A 112 -7.59 1.61 0.05
C LEU A 112 -6.87 0.57 0.92
N GLY A 113 -6.49 0.95 2.14
CA GLY A 113 -5.85 0.07 3.10
C GLY A 113 -5.55 0.76 4.43
N LEU A 114 -5.24 -0.07 5.42
CA LEU A 114 -4.72 0.31 6.72
C LEU A 114 -3.26 -0.12 6.81
N VAL A 115 -2.38 0.84 7.08
CA VAL A 115 -0.97 0.60 7.36
C VAL A 115 -0.77 0.67 8.87
N VAL A 116 -0.14 -0.35 9.43
CA VAL A 116 0.20 -0.43 10.85
C VAL A 116 1.71 -0.27 10.98
N GLY A 117 2.15 0.78 11.67
CA GLY A 117 3.54 1.17 11.79
C GLY A 117 4.38 0.37 12.79
N GLY A 118 3.76 -0.54 13.53
CA GLY A 118 4.40 -1.30 14.61
C GLY A 118 3.67 -1.15 15.94
N ASP A 119 4.20 -1.85 16.94
CA ASP A 119 3.72 -1.91 18.33
C ASP A 119 2.23 -2.21 18.41
N MET A 120 1.83 -3.23 17.65
CA MET A 120 0.49 -3.80 17.65
C MET A 120 0.15 -4.45 18.98
N THR A 121 1.17 -5.01 19.61
CA THR A 121 1.08 -5.82 20.81
C THR A 121 1.75 -5.13 21.99
N ASP A 122 1.34 -5.51 23.19
CA ASP A 122 1.95 -4.99 24.40
C ASP A 122 3.29 -5.70 24.70
N ASP A 123 3.35 -7.00 24.39
CA ASP A 123 4.47 -7.91 24.68
C ASP A 123 4.36 -9.19 23.82
N GLY A 124 4.31 -9.02 22.50
CA GLY A 124 3.61 -9.99 21.63
C GLY A 124 4.44 -10.98 20.84
N GLY A 125 5.73 -10.73 20.66
CA GLY A 125 6.59 -11.52 19.77
C GLY A 125 7.20 -12.72 20.46
N GLY A 126 7.96 -12.44 21.51
CA GLY A 126 8.88 -13.41 22.10
C GLY A 126 10.04 -13.69 21.16
N GLN A 127 11.27 -13.48 21.64
CA GLN A 127 12.47 -13.87 20.90
C GLN A 127 12.89 -15.33 21.19
N VAL A 128 12.25 -15.97 22.17
CA VAL A 128 12.55 -17.36 22.56
C VAL A 128 11.48 -18.31 22.01
N ILE A 129 11.42 -19.57 22.47
CA ILE A 129 10.38 -20.53 22.06
C ILE A 129 9.67 -21.01 23.33
N GLN A 130 8.75 -20.19 23.83
CA GLN A 130 7.93 -20.44 25.02
C GLN A 130 6.47 -20.66 24.65
N PRO A 131 5.74 -21.48 25.42
CA PRO A 131 4.31 -21.64 25.24
C PRO A 131 3.58 -20.30 25.38
N SER A 132 2.78 -19.93 24.38
CA SER A 132 1.99 -18.69 24.27
C SER A 132 2.72 -17.44 23.73
N GLU A 133 3.98 -17.55 23.32
CA GLU A 133 4.60 -16.51 22.48
C GLU A 133 3.87 -16.36 21.15
N GLY A 134 3.94 -15.16 20.57
CA GLY A 134 3.20 -14.84 19.35
C GLY A 134 1.68 -14.76 19.52
N THR A 135 1.11 -15.09 20.70
CA THR A 135 -0.36 -15.15 20.84
C THR A 135 -1.03 -13.78 20.75
N GLN A 136 -0.33 -12.70 21.13
CA GLN A 136 -0.85 -11.34 20.94
C GLN A 136 -0.82 -10.96 19.46
N LEU A 137 0.24 -11.33 18.72
CA LEU A 137 0.29 -11.13 17.27
C LEU A 137 -0.81 -11.92 16.56
N LEU A 138 -1.07 -13.17 16.98
CA LEU A 138 -2.19 -13.97 16.46
C LEU A 138 -3.55 -13.34 16.79
N GLN A 139 -3.72 -12.82 18.01
CA GLN A 139 -4.93 -12.11 18.39
C GLN A 139 -5.12 -10.85 17.52
N PHE A 140 -4.06 -10.06 17.32
CA PHE A 140 -4.08 -8.91 16.46
C PHE A 140 -4.43 -9.30 15.02
N SER A 141 -3.77 -10.32 14.47
CA SER A 141 -4.00 -10.77 13.10
C SER A 141 -5.43 -11.22 12.89
N GLN A 142 -6.07 -11.83 13.89
CA GLN A 142 -7.48 -12.15 13.83
C GLN A 142 -8.32 -10.86 13.80
N ARG A 143 -8.14 -9.96 14.76
CA ARG A 143 -8.96 -8.74 14.90
C ARG A 143 -8.81 -7.75 13.75
N PHE A 144 -7.61 -7.56 13.25
CA PHE A 144 -7.27 -6.64 12.17
C PHE A 144 -7.21 -7.33 10.80
N GLN A 145 -7.65 -8.59 10.68
CA GLN A 145 -7.86 -9.17 9.36
C GLN A 145 -8.96 -8.41 8.64
N GLN A 146 -8.78 -8.17 7.34
CA GLN A 146 -9.86 -7.69 6.50
C GLN A 146 -11.06 -8.65 6.57
N GLY A 147 -12.23 -8.14 6.89
CA GLY A 147 -13.43 -8.95 7.00
C GLY A 147 -14.71 -8.12 7.05
N VAL A 148 -15.82 -8.83 7.29
CA VAL A 148 -17.15 -8.25 7.50
C VAL A 148 -17.47 -8.32 8.99
N GLY A 149 -18.23 -7.35 9.50
CA GLY A 149 -18.70 -7.33 10.88
C GLY A 149 -18.05 -6.23 11.72
N PRO A 150 -18.49 -6.08 12.99
CA PRO A 150 -18.03 -5.01 13.87
C PRO A 150 -16.67 -5.27 14.53
N ASP A 151 -16.16 -6.50 14.48
CA ASP A 151 -14.93 -6.97 15.13
C ASP A 151 -13.76 -7.17 14.16
N ARG A 152 -13.93 -6.68 12.92
CA ARG A 152 -12.97 -6.74 11.82
C ARG A 152 -12.84 -5.39 11.14
N VAL A 153 -11.66 -5.11 10.61
CA VAL A 153 -11.45 -3.96 9.72
C VAL A 153 -11.94 -4.29 8.31
N HIS A 154 -12.46 -3.30 7.59
CA HIS A 154 -13.13 -3.53 6.30
C HIS A 154 -12.21 -3.35 5.08
N VAL A 155 -10.95 -2.95 5.32
CA VAL A 155 -9.94 -2.69 4.29
C VAL A 155 -8.75 -3.63 4.45
N PRO A 156 -7.94 -3.86 3.39
CA PRO A 156 -6.69 -4.61 3.50
C PRO A 156 -5.74 -4.00 4.53
N VAL A 157 -5.00 -4.84 5.26
CA VAL A 157 -4.06 -4.40 6.29
C VAL A 157 -2.62 -4.77 5.93
N TYR A 158 -1.73 -3.80 6.06
CA TYR A 158 -0.29 -3.94 5.86
C TYR A 158 0.41 -3.66 7.17
N VAL A 159 1.21 -4.60 7.66
CA VAL A 159 1.81 -4.53 9.00
C VAL A 159 3.32 -4.38 8.90
N GLY A 160 3.86 -3.35 9.54
CA GLY A 160 5.23 -3.30 10.03
C GLY A 160 5.27 -3.76 11.48
N LEU A 161 6.35 -4.44 11.88
CA LEU A 161 6.58 -4.86 13.26
C LEU A 161 7.29 -3.73 14.01
N GLY A 162 6.84 -3.44 15.23
CA GLY A 162 7.54 -2.59 16.19
C GLY A 162 8.41 -3.39 17.15
N ASN A 163 9.02 -2.72 18.12
CA ASN A 163 9.85 -3.43 19.10
C ASN A 163 8.99 -4.27 20.05
N HIS A 164 7.81 -3.82 20.48
CA HIS A 164 6.94 -4.61 21.36
C HIS A 164 6.33 -5.84 20.67
N ASP A 165 6.36 -5.86 19.33
CA ASP A 165 5.90 -6.99 18.53
C ASP A 165 6.93 -8.11 18.43
N LEU A 166 8.17 -7.87 18.87
CA LEU A 166 9.30 -8.80 18.78
C LEU A 166 9.93 -9.08 20.15
N ASP A 167 10.06 -8.04 20.96
CA ASP A 167 10.65 -8.06 22.30
C ASP A 167 9.75 -8.77 23.31
N GLN A 168 10.37 -9.43 24.28
CA GLN A 168 9.73 -9.80 25.52
C GLN A 168 10.64 -9.51 26.72
N ASN A 169 10.03 -8.98 27.78
CA ASN A 169 10.58 -9.18 29.11
C ASN A 169 10.35 -10.65 29.48
N GLY A 170 11.24 -11.54 29.02
CA GLY A 170 11.22 -12.95 29.39
C GLY A 170 11.22 -13.14 30.92
N PRO A 171 11.05 -14.39 31.41
CA PRO A 171 11.14 -14.65 32.85
C PRO A 171 12.45 -14.11 33.43
N PRO A 172 12.47 -13.68 34.72
CA PRO A 172 13.66 -13.08 35.32
C PRO A 172 14.94 -13.89 35.01
N ASN A 173 15.99 -13.20 34.57
CA ASN A 173 17.27 -13.73 34.08
C ASN A 173 17.31 -14.29 32.64
N HIS A 174 16.26 -14.10 31.85
CA HIS A 174 16.35 -14.19 30.40
C HIS A 174 16.55 -12.78 29.84
N VAL A 175 17.82 -12.41 29.68
CA VAL A 175 18.20 -11.19 28.94
C VAL A 175 18.32 -11.58 27.48
N ASP A 176 17.70 -10.81 26.60
CA ASP A 176 17.81 -10.93 25.14
C ASP A 176 19.26 -10.92 24.65
#